data_AF-A0A963SLM5-F1
#
_entry.id   AF-A0A963SLM5-F1
#
_cell.length_a   1.000
_cell.length_b   1.000
_cell.length_c   1.000
_cell.angle_alpha   90.00
_cell.angle_beta   90.00
_cell.angle_gamma   90.00
#
_symmetry.space_group_name_H-M   'P 1'
#
loop_
_entity.id
_entity.type
_entity.pdbx_description
1 polymer ?
#
loop_
_entity_poly.entity_id
_entity_poly.type
_entity_poly.pdbx_seq_one_letter_code
_entity_poly.pdbx_strand_id
1 'polypeptide(L)'
;EENCFKPVRASAAGFDGPWRLHLSVQDGRLSMEVRSEADEPVETLILGLARFRRPIREYFAICDSYYQAIRKATAAEIETIDMARRAVHDDAANLLLERLDGKVETDFPTARRLFTLICVLHIKG
;
A
#
# COMPACT_ATOMS: atom_id res chain seq x y z
N GLU A 1 -7.81 -16.01 -2.90
CA GLU A 1 -7.76 -14.58 -3.25
C GLU A 1 -6.76 -14.40 -4.38
N GLU A 2 -7.16 -13.65 -5.40
CA GLU A 2 -6.32 -13.32 -6.54
C GLU A 2 -5.78 -11.90 -6.29
N ASN A 3 -4.46 -11.70 -6.41
CA ASN A 3 -3.83 -10.38 -6.31
C ASN A 3 -3.29 -10.01 -7.69
N CYS A 4 -3.54 -8.80 -8.16
CA CYS A 4 -3.03 -8.30 -9.43
C CYS A 4 -1.86 -7.32 -9.20
N PHE A 5 -0.66 -7.67 -9.68
CA PHE A 5 0.47 -6.75 -9.77
C PHE A 5 1.27 -7.07 -11.03
N LYS A 6 1.15 -6.22 -12.04
CA LYS A 6 1.81 -6.40 -13.33
C LYS A 6 2.60 -5.14 -13.71
N PRO A 7 3.93 -5.17 -13.59
CA PRO A 7 4.79 -4.07 -14.00
C PRO A 7 4.79 -3.93 -15.52
N VAL A 8 4.30 -2.79 -16.03
CA VAL A 8 4.02 -2.58 -17.45
C VAL A 8 5.28 -2.68 -18.31
N ARG A 9 6.40 -2.12 -17.83
CA ARG A 9 7.67 -2.12 -18.59
C ARG A 9 8.30 -3.51 -18.62
N ALA A 10 8.37 -4.19 -17.48
CA ALA A 10 8.84 -5.57 -17.43
C ALA A 10 7.99 -6.51 -18.30
N SER A 11 6.67 -6.41 -18.23
CA SER A 11 5.78 -7.21 -19.09
C SER A 11 5.96 -6.92 -20.57
N ALA A 12 6.10 -5.65 -20.96
CA ALA A 12 6.39 -5.31 -22.35
C ALA A 12 7.76 -5.84 -22.84
N ALA A 13 8.70 -6.11 -21.94
CA ALA A 13 10.00 -6.70 -22.23
C ALA A 13 10.00 -8.24 -22.24
N GLY A 14 8.83 -8.89 -22.11
CA GLY A 14 8.68 -10.34 -22.16
C GLY A 14 8.85 -11.06 -20.82
N PHE A 15 8.80 -10.33 -19.71
CA PHE A 15 8.77 -10.93 -18.37
C PHE A 15 7.30 -11.09 -17.92
N ASP A 16 6.85 -12.33 -17.72
CA ASP A 16 5.44 -12.62 -17.42
C ASP A 16 5.15 -12.92 -15.93
N GLY A 17 6.12 -12.68 -15.05
CA GLY A 17 6.04 -13.05 -13.64
C GLY A 17 6.08 -14.58 -13.42
N PRO A 18 5.83 -15.06 -12.19
CA PRO A 18 5.45 -14.30 -10.99
C PRO A 18 6.57 -13.39 -10.48
N TRP A 19 6.18 -12.32 -9.78
CA TRP A 19 7.10 -11.29 -9.30
C TRP A 19 7.42 -11.44 -7.81
N ARG A 20 8.68 -11.26 -7.46
CA ARG A 20 9.09 -10.94 -6.08
C ARG A 20 9.13 -9.42 -5.94
N LEU A 21 8.42 -8.89 -4.95
CA LEU A 21 8.33 -7.46 -4.69
C LEU A 21 9.03 -7.12 -3.37
N HIS A 22 10.12 -6.37 -3.41
CA HIS A 22 10.72 -5.79 -2.20
C HIS A 22 10.30 -4.33 -2.06
N LEU A 23 9.78 -4.00 -0.88
CA LEU A 23 9.30 -2.66 -0.55
C LEU A 23 10.21 -2.05 0.52
N SER A 24 10.68 -0.84 0.28
CA SER A 24 11.44 -0.06 1.26
C SER A 24 11.06 1.42 1.18
N VAL A 25 11.18 2.14 2.29
CA VAL A 25 10.94 3.58 2.35
C VAL A 25 12.23 4.28 2.76
N GLN A 26 12.67 5.24 1.95
CA GLN A 26 13.84 6.07 2.22
C GLN A 26 13.59 7.50 1.73
N ASP A 27 13.95 8.50 2.52
CA ASP A 27 13.81 9.93 2.19
C ASP A 27 12.42 10.34 1.66
N GLY A 28 11.37 9.76 2.26
CA GLY A 28 9.98 10.03 1.87
C GLY A 28 9.60 9.47 0.49
N ARG A 29 10.30 8.45 0.01
CA ARG A 29 10.04 7.73 -1.23
C ARG A 29 9.87 6.24 -0.95
N LEU A 30 8.92 5.61 -1.61
CA LEU A 30 8.75 4.16 -1.65
C LEU A 30 9.57 3.63 -2.83
N SER A 31 10.52 2.74 -2.55
CA SER A 31 11.15 1.89 -3.55
C SER A 31 10.37 0.59 -3.66
N MET A 32 10.04 0.20 -4.89
CA MET A 32 9.39 -1.05 -5.23
C MET A 32 10.32 -1.80 -6.18
N GLU A 33 11.16 -2.67 -5.63
CA GLU A 33 12.05 -3.51 -6.43
C GLU A 33 11.27 -4.72 -6.93
N VAL A 34 11.13 -4.80 -8.25
CA VAL A 34 10.51 -5.91 -8.95
C VAL A 34 11.61 -6.86 -9.37
N ARG A 35 11.47 -8.11 -8.95
CA ARG A 35 12.42 -9.18 -9.23
C ARG A 35 11.68 -10.37 -9.83
N SER A 36 12.37 -11.16 -10.64
CA SER A 36 11.84 -12.40 -11.21
C SER A 36 11.59 -13.44 -10.11
N GLU A 37 10.96 -14.55 -10.45
CA GLU A 37 10.81 -15.69 -9.54
C GLU A 37 12.16 -16.23 -9.03
N ALA A 38 13.20 -16.18 -9.88
CA ALA A 38 14.58 -16.55 -9.57
C ALA A 38 15.34 -15.47 -8.75
N ASP A 39 14.63 -14.43 -8.29
CA ASP A 39 15.17 -13.30 -7.52
C ASP A 39 16.16 -12.42 -8.30
N GLU A 40 16.08 -12.44 -9.63
CA GLU A 40 16.88 -11.56 -10.49
C GLU A 40 16.23 -10.17 -10.57
N PRO A 41 16.99 -9.07 -10.43
CA PRO A 41 16.44 -7.73 -10.57
C PRO A 41 15.86 -7.49 -11.97
N VAL A 42 14.60 -7.05 -12.05
CA VAL A 42 13.93 -6.73 -13.31
C VAL A 42 13.80 -5.22 -13.47
N GLU A 43 13.18 -4.56 -12.50
CA GLU A 43 13.11 -3.10 -12.46
C GLU A 43 12.92 -2.57 -11.04
N THR A 44 13.06 -1.25 -10.88
CA THR A 44 12.76 -0.57 -9.61
C THR A 44 11.89 0.63 -9.88
N LEU A 45 10.74 0.68 -9.24
CA LEU A 45 9.81 1.80 -9.31
C LEU A 45 9.95 2.65 -8.05
N ILE A 46 10.11 3.96 -8.24
CA ILE A 46 10.21 4.90 -7.12
C ILE A 46 8.97 5.78 -7.10
N LEU A 47 8.27 5.77 -5.97
CA LEU A 47 7.08 6.58 -5.74
C LEU A 47 7.32 7.58 -4.60
N GLY A 48 7.22 8.87 -4.88
CA GLY A 48 7.24 9.90 -3.84
C GLY A 48 6.01 9.82 -2.92
N LEU A 49 6.23 9.78 -1.61
CA LEU A 49 5.17 9.56 -0.61
C LEU A 49 4.58 10.85 -0.04
N ALA A 50 4.96 12.03 -0.56
CA ALA A 50 4.48 13.32 -0.08
C ALA A 50 2.94 13.40 -0.02
N ARG A 51 2.21 12.87 -1.03
CA ARG A 51 0.74 12.83 -1.06
C ARG A 51 0.13 11.82 -0.07
N PHE A 52 0.91 10.83 0.37
CA PHE A 52 0.45 9.79 1.30
C PHE A 52 0.66 10.18 2.77
N ARG A 53 1.43 11.25 3.07
CA ARG A 53 1.68 11.70 4.45
C ARG A 53 0.41 11.90 5.27
N ARG A 54 -0.61 12.52 4.68
CA ARG A 54 -1.89 12.77 5.36
C ARG A 54 -2.68 11.46 5.59
N PRO A 55 -2.97 10.64 4.56
CA PRO A 55 -3.63 9.34 4.76
C PRO A 55 -2.92 8.43 5.78
N ILE A 56 -1.58 8.39 5.76
CA ILE A 56 -0.79 7.59 6.71
C ILE A 56 -1.00 8.09 8.14
N ARG A 57 -0.93 9.40 8.37
CA ARG A 57 -1.17 9.99 9.70
C ARG A 57 -2.61 9.75 10.17
N GLU A 58 -3.59 9.90 9.28
CA GLU A 58 -5.01 9.65 9.59
C GLU A 58 -5.24 8.18 9.96
N TYR A 59 -4.64 7.25 9.20
CA TYR A 59 -4.67 5.82 9.52
C TYR A 59 -4.13 5.53 10.93
N PHE A 60 -2.96 6.09 11.29
CA PHE A 60 -2.40 5.88 12.63
C PHE A 60 -3.24 6.47 13.75
N ALA A 61 -3.83 7.65 13.55
CA ALA A 61 -4.72 8.26 14.54
C ALA A 61 -5.98 7.39 14.77
N ILE A 62 -6.50 6.76 13.72
CA ILE A 62 -7.62 5.82 13.81
C ILE A 62 -7.21 4.53 14.54
N CYS A 63 -6.01 3.99 14.26
CA CYS A 63 -5.49 2.82 14.98
C CYS A 63 -5.31 3.09 16.47
N ASP A 64 -4.80 4.27 16.86
CA ASP A 64 -4.70 4.67 18.27
C ASP A 64 -6.09 4.80 18.90
N SER A 65 -7.03 5.46 18.21
CA SER A 65 -8.42 5.58 18.66
C SER A 65 -9.07 4.20 18.88
N TYR A 66 -8.84 3.26 17.96
CA TYR A 66 -9.30 1.87 18.09
C TYR A 66 -8.70 1.20 19.34
N TYR A 67 -7.40 1.36 19.56
CA TYR A 67 -6.70 0.76 20.70
C TYR A 67 -7.22 1.30 22.04
N GLN A 68 -7.49 2.61 22.13
CA GLN A 68 -8.09 3.21 23.33
C GLN A 68 -9.54 2.76 23.54
N ALA A 69 -10.30 2.60 22.46
CA ALA A 69 -11.72 2.27 22.50
C ALA A 69 -11.99 0.79 22.79
N ILE A 70 -11.18 -0.15 22.31
CA ILE A 70 -11.51 -1.59 22.30
C ILE A 70 -11.87 -2.19 23.68
N ARG A 71 -11.37 -1.60 24.76
CA ARG A 71 -11.62 -2.09 26.14
C ARG A 71 -12.87 -1.51 26.79
N LYS A 72 -13.44 -0.43 26.25
CA LYS A 72 -14.48 0.38 26.92
C LYS A 72 -15.65 0.78 26.02
N ALA A 73 -15.44 0.81 24.71
CA ALA A 73 -16.43 1.25 23.74
C ALA A 73 -17.45 0.16 23.42
N THR A 74 -18.63 0.61 23.01
CA THR A 74 -19.71 -0.23 22.49
C THR A 74 -19.37 -0.77 21.09
N ALA A 75 -20.08 -1.81 20.66
CA ALA A 75 -19.91 -2.37 19.32
C ALA A 75 -20.15 -1.32 18.21
N ALA A 76 -21.13 -0.42 18.39
CA ALA A 76 -21.44 0.63 17.42
C ALA A 76 -20.32 1.68 17.30
N GLU A 77 -19.67 2.03 18.41
CA GLU A 77 -18.51 2.93 18.41
C GLU A 77 -17.30 2.27 17.72
N ILE A 78 -17.04 0.99 18.01
CA ILE A 78 -15.97 0.23 17.34
C ILE A 78 -16.23 0.15 15.83
N GLU A 79 -17.47 -0.14 15.43
CA GLU A 79 -17.86 -0.16 14.01
C GLU A 79 -17.64 1.18 13.33
N THR A 80 -17.94 2.30 14.01
CA THR A 80 -17.70 3.65 13.50
C THR A 80 -16.21 3.90 13.25
N ILE A 81 -15.34 3.47 14.18
CA ILE A 81 -13.88 3.56 14.01
C ILE A 81 -13.42 2.70 12.82
N ASP A 82 -13.97 1.48 12.70
CA ASP A 82 -13.66 0.59 11.59
C ASP A 82 -14.12 1.15 10.24
N MET A 83 -15.27 1.81 10.18
CA MET A 83 -15.74 2.52 8.98
C MET A 83 -14.78 3.63 8.58
N ALA A 84 -14.33 4.45 9.53
CA ALA A 84 -13.33 5.49 9.28
C ALA A 84 -12.01 4.89 8.78
N ARG A 85 -11.56 3.78 9.39
CA ARG A 85 -10.38 3.04 8.94
C ARG A 85 -10.53 2.58 7.49
N ARG A 86 -11.69 1.99 7.14
CA ARG A 86 -11.96 1.53 5.77
C ARG A 86 -11.92 2.68 4.78
N ALA A 87 -12.55 3.80 5.08
CA ALA A 87 -12.54 4.99 4.22
C ALA A 87 -11.12 5.49 3.92
N VAL A 88 -10.25 5.60 4.94
CA VAL A 88 -8.85 6.03 4.73
C VAL A 88 -8.08 5.04 3.84
N HIS A 89 -8.28 3.74 4.04
CA HIS A 89 -7.67 2.73 3.18
C HIS A 89 -8.17 2.80 1.74
N ASP A 90 -9.47 3.07 1.54
CA ASP A 90 -10.08 3.13 0.21
C ASP A 90 -9.59 4.37 -0.56
N ASP A 91 -9.56 5.53 0.09
CA ASP A 91 -9.01 6.76 -0.48
C ASP A 91 -7.52 6.61 -0.84
N ALA A 92 -6.74 6.00 0.05
CA ALA A 92 -5.32 5.77 -0.19
C ALA A 92 -5.05 4.73 -1.29
N ALA A 93 -5.91 3.71 -1.42
CA ALA A 93 -5.83 2.72 -2.49
C ALA A 93 -6.13 3.37 -3.85
N ASN A 94 -7.16 4.21 -3.95
CA ASN A 94 -7.45 4.99 -5.16
C ASN A 94 -6.29 5.90 -5.53
N LEU A 95 -5.73 6.64 -4.56
CA LEU A 95 -4.54 7.45 -4.79
C LEU A 95 -3.36 6.59 -5.27
N LEU A 96 -3.17 5.38 -4.72
CA LEU A 96 -2.08 4.50 -5.15
C LEU A 96 -2.27 4.02 -6.59
N LEU A 97 -3.49 3.66 -6.98
CA LEU A 97 -3.83 3.32 -8.37
C LEU A 97 -3.47 4.46 -9.32
N GLU A 98 -3.90 5.69 -9.03
CA GLU A 98 -3.58 6.87 -9.83
C GLU A 98 -2.07 7.12 -9.96
N ARG A 99 -1.30 6.83 -8.90
CA ARG A 99 0.15 7.05 -8.88
C ARG A 99 0.93 5.96 -9.61
N LEU A 100 0.37 4.76 -9.66
CA LEU A 100 0.91 3.58 -10.35
C LEU A 100 0.46 3.47 -11.81
N ASP A 101 -0.55 4.24 -12.22
CA ASP A 101 -1.04 4.26 -13.59
C ASP A 101 0.12 4.44 -14.60
N GLY A 102 0.08 3.64 -15.66
CA GLY A 102 1.12 3.52 -16.68
C GLY A 102 2.43 2.84 -16.22
N LYS A 103 2.57 2.43 -14.96
CA LYS A 103 3.77 1.74 -14.43
C LYS A 103 3.44 0.33 -13.95
N VAL A 104 2.33 0.18 -13.25
CA VAL A 104 1.84 -1.10 -12.73
C VAL A 104 0.35 -1.19 -12.98
N GLU A 105 -0.06 -2.23 -13.70
CA GLU A 105 -1.44 -2.68 -13.73
C GLU A 105 -1.70 -3.44 -12.41
N THR A 106 -2.59 -2.91 -11.57
CA THR A 106 -2.96 -3.51 -10.28
C THR A 106 -4.42 -3.24 -9.98
N ASP A 107 -5.02 -4.05 -9.11
CA ASP A 107 -6.41 -3.90 -8.71
C ASP A 107 -6.54 -3.15 -7.37
N PHE A 108 -7.76 -2.70 -7.07
CA PHE A 108 -8.05 -1.96 -5.84
C PHE A 108 -7.75 -2.78 -4.56
N PRO A 109 -8.12 -4.07 -4.44
CA PRO A 109 -7.75 -4.88 -3.28
C PRO A 109 -6.24 -4.97 -3.05
N THR A 110 -5.45 -5.12 -4.11
CA THR A 110 -3.98 -5.19 -4.05
C THR A 110 -3.39 -3.83 -3.70
N ALA A 111 -3.88 -2.73 -4.29
CA ALA A 111 -3.50 -1.37 -3.91
C ALA A 111 -3.77 -1.09 -2.42
N ARG A 112 -4.92 -1.54 -1.90
CA ARG A 112 -5.26 -1.43 -0.48
C ARG A 112 -4.29 -2.20 0.42
N ARG A 113 -3.86 -3.40 0.02
CA ARG A 113 -2.83 -4.20 0.72
C ARG A 113 -1.48 -3.51 0.69
N LEU A 114 -1.08 -2.98 -0.46
CA LEU A 114 0.16 -2.22 -0.61
C LEU A 114 0.16 -0.98 0.30
N PHE A 115 -0.95 -0.25 0.40
CA PHE A 115 -1.04 0.87 1.34
C PHE A 115 -0.83 0.44 2.80
N THR A 116 -1.40 -0.69 3.23
CA THR A 116 -1.13 -1.26 4.56
C THR A 116 0.37 -1.51 4.78
N LEU A 117 1.07 -2.08 3.79
CA LEU A 117 2.51 -2.31 3.86
C LEU A 117 3.29 -1.00 3.93
N ILE A 118 2.90 0.02 3.16
CA ILE A 118 3.50 1.37 3.20
C ILE A 118 3.36 1.98 4.60
N CYS A 119 2.20 1.84 5.25
CA CYS A 119 2.00 2.28 6.63
C CYS A 119 2.96 1.54 7.58
N VAL A 120 3.06 0.21 7.50
CA VAL A 120 3.98 -0.56 8.35
C VAL A 120 5.44 -0.13 8.17
N LEU A 121 5.86 0.16 6.94
CA LEU A 121 7.21 0.65 6.64
C LEU A 121 7.48 2.04 7.23
N HIS A 122 6.45 2.88 7.42
CA HIS A 122 6.59 4.17 8.10
C HIS A 122 6.75 4.07 9.62
N ILE A 123 6.38 2.96 10.25
CA ILE A 123 6.56 2.76 11.71
C ILE A 123 8.03 2.43 12.03
N LYS A 124 8.72 1.79 11.09
CA LYS A 124 10.08 1.26 11.28
C LYS A 124 11.20 2.20 10.79
N GLY A 125 10.83 3.38 10.27
CA GLY A 125 11.75 4.41 9.78
C GLY A 125 11.92 5.56 10.75
#